data_AF-A0A3N5G410-F1
#
_entry.id   AF-A0A3N5G410-F1
#
_cell.length_a   1.000
_cell.length_b   1.000
_cell.length_c   1.000
_cell.angle_alpha   90.00
_cell.angle_beta   90.00
_cell.angle_gamma   90.00
#
_symmetry.space_group_name_H-M   'P 1'
#
loop_
_entity.id
_entity.type
_entity.pdbx_description
1 polymer ?
#
loop_
_entity_poly.entity_id
_entity_poly.type
_entity_poly.pdbx_seq_one_letter_code
_entity_poly.pdbx_strand_id
1 'polypeptide(L)'
;MENKYNSQLYDEIAPQGMGDIYKTAITTYIPKTIRTATAVGLVALLPTMLLASGCKHVGVKPGEISQEEALKNLSGESQGGGGGGGGGGCFTPNTPVLMSDDKTKPIKQIQIGDEVKSFDFEKNKATTSKVIALFKFKKTEHLIINGLEVTKTHPFCIGKGLWKEAGMLKVGDVLIGEGNSEIKIERIEKVQKDVAVHNFTVDGTHNYFVSNGEKNFLVHNKGGSS
;
A
#
# COMPACT_ATOMS: atom_id res chain seq x y z
N MET A 1 31.57 9.72 -25.44
CA MET A 1 32.41 10.05 -24.26
C MET A 1 31.48 10.16 -23.08
N GLU A 2 31.46 9.17 -22.20
CA GLU A 2 30.66 9.22 -20.97
C GLU A 2 31.25 10.28 -20.04
N ASN A 3 30.42 11.23 -19.66
CA ASN A 3 30.82 12.34 -18.82
C ASN A 3 31.08 11.78 -17.40
N LYS A 4 32.36 11.68 -17.03
CA LYS A 4 32.84 11.20 -15.71
C LYS A 4 32.18 11.91 -14.52
N TYR A 5 31.58 13.07 -14.75
CA TYR A 5 30.85 13.86 -13.75
C TYR A 5 29.55 13.21 -13.26
N ASN A 6 28.87 12.39 -14.07
CA ASN A 6 27.60 11.80 -13.66
C ASN A 6 27.78 10.61 -12.72
N SER A 7 28.84 9.81 -12.85
CA SER A 7 28.99 8.61 -12.01
C SER A 7 29.21 8.94 -10.54
N GLN A 8 29.91 10.05 -10.24
CA GLN A 8 30.24 10.44 -8.86
C GLN A 8 29.05 11.01 -8.08
N LEU A 9 28.08 11.64 -8.77
CA LEU A 9 26.86 12.14 -8.14
C LEU A 9 25.92 11.02 -7.68
N TYR A 10 25.98 9.83 -8.28
CA TYR A 10 25.05 8.72 -7.94
C TYR A 10 25.40 7.99 -6.65
N ASP A 11 26.69 7.96 -6.28
CA ASP A 11 27.16 7.25 -5.09
C ASP A 11 26.96 8.07 -3.80
N GLU A 12 26.71 9.38 -3.92
CA GLU A 12 26.60 10.32 -2.80
C GLU A 12 25.16 10.48 -2.27
N ILE A 13 24.15 10.13 -3.07
CA ILE A 13 22.71 10.26 -2.75
C ILE A 13 22.02 8.91 -2.51
N ALA A 14 22.66 7.79 -2.87
CA ALA A 14 22.10 6.47 -2.66
C ALA A 14 22.47 5.93 -1.27
N PRO A 15 21.51 5.40 -0.48
CA PRO A 15 21.83 4.62 0.71
C PRO A 15 22.78 3.47 0.36
N GLN A 16 23.78 3.19 1.21
CA GLN A 16 24.80 2.19 0.92
C GLN A 16 24.17 0.82 0.59
N GLY A 17 24.55 0.25 -0.56
CA GLY A 17 24.05 -1.05 -1.06
C GLY A 17 22.91 -0.98 -2.08
N MET A 18 22.41 0.21 -2.45
CA MET A 18 21.27 0.37 -3.38
C MET A 18 21.64 0.97 -4.75
N GLY A 19 22.94 1.13 -5.05
CA GLY A 19 23.44 1.85 -6.23
C GLY A 19 22.95 1.27 -7.57
N ASP A 20 22.90 -0.05 -7.70
CA ASP A 20 22.51 -0.70 -8.96
C ASP A 20 21.01 -0.62 -9.24
N ILE A 21 20.19 -0.61 -8.18
CA ILE A 21 18.72 -0.48 -8.28
C ILE A 21 18.36 0.94 -8.69
N TYR A 22 19.01 1.94 -8.09
CA TYR A 22 18.81 3.34 -8.44
C TYR A 22 19.29 3.67 -9.85
N LYS A 23 20.43 3.13 -10.28
CA LYS A 23 20.90 3.24 -11.68
C LYS A 23 19.87 2.69 -12.64
N THR A 24 19.39 1.47 -12.40
CA THR A 24 18.43 0.78 -13.27
C THR A 24 17.12 1.57 -13.38
N ALA A 25 16.56 2.04 -12.26
CA ALA A 25 15.29 2.79 -12.25
C ALA A 25 15.37 4.09 -13.08
N ILE A 26 16.46 4.84 -12.97
CA ILE A 26 16.66 6.10 -13.69
C ILE A 26 16.86 5.87 -15.20
N THR A 27 17.63 4.84 -15.60
CA THR A 27 17.78 4.51 -17.04
C THR A 27 16.50 4.02 -17.69
N THR A 28 15.63 3.37 -16.94
CA THR A 28 14.40 2.79 -17.48
C THR A 28 13.28 3.83 -17.60
N TYR A 29 13.17 4.76 -16.64
CA TYR A 29 12.05 5.69 -16.57
C TYR A 29 12.33 7.10 -17.12
N ILE A 30 13.60 7.50 -17.30
CA ILE A 30 13.92 8.81 -17.90
C ILE A 30 14.34 8.60 -19.37
N PRO A 31 13.54 9.05 -20.34
CA PRO A 31 13.86 8.87 -21.76
C PRO A 31 15.13 9.65 -22.14
N LYS A 32 15.91 9.09 -23.09
CA LYS A 32 17.21 9.65 -23.54
C LYS A 32 17.14 11.11 -23.99
N THR A 33 15.96 11.61 -24.36
CA THR A 33 15.69 12.96 -24.84
C THR A 33 15.78 14.05 -23.78
N ILE A 34 15.78 13.70 -22.48
CA ILE A 34 15.84 14.65 -21.35
C ILE A 34 17.28 14.75 -20.78
N ARG A 35 18.26 14.07 -21.39
CA ARG A 35 19.67 14.03 -20.94
C ARG A 35 20.52 15.22 -21.38
N THR A 36 19.95 16.42 -21.50
CA THR A 36 20.72 17.64 -21.70
C THR A 36 21.08 18.28 -20.37
N ALA A 37 22.31 18.81 -20.29
CA ALA A 37 23.04 19.17 -19.06
C ALA A 37 22.47 20.33 -18.20
N THR A 38 21.17 20.61 -18.28
CA THR A 38 20.44 21.55 -17.40
C THR A 38 19.39 20.86 -16.52
N ALA A 39 19.18 19.55 -16.65
CA ALA A 39 18.16 18.82 -15.88
C ALA A 39 18.68 18.10 -14.62
N VAL A 40 19.97 18.23 -14.27
CA VAL A 40 20.58 17.54 -13.10
C VAL A 40 20.60 18.41 -11.83
N GLY A 41 19.99 19.60 -11.86
CA GLY A 41 19.93 20.52 -10.72
C GLY A 41 18.58 20.63 -10.00
N LEU A 42 17.57 19.80 -10.30
CA LEU A 42 16.19 20.10 -9.84
C LEU A 42 15.34 18.96 -9.25
N VAL A 43 15.90 17.83 -8.81
CA VAL A 43 15.11 16.84 -8.04
C VAL A 43 15.79 16.42 -6.74
N ALA A 44 16.62 17.31 -6.18
CA ALA A 44 17.12 17.18 -4.82
C ALA A 44 16.89 18.52 -4.09
N LEU A 45 16.11 18.45 -3.00
CA LEU A 45 15.83 19.47 -1.96
C LEU A 45 14.57 20.38 -2.13
N LEU A 46 13.44 19.86 -1.63
CA LEU A 46 12.47 20.38 -0.60
C LEU A 46 12.13 21.90 -0.54
N PRO A 47 10.89 22.29 -0.11
CA PRO A 47 10.69 22.58 1.33
C PRO A 47 9.27 22.22 1.84
N THR A 48 9.07 21.65 3.04
CA THR A 48 9.06 22.33 4.35
C THR A 48 8.30 23.67 4.33
N MET A 49 7.08 23.67 4.90
CA MET A 49 6.27 24.82 5.35
C MET A 49 6.16 26.09 4.49
N LEU A 50 4.91 26.55 4.29
CA LEU A 50 4.62 27.98 4.30
C LEU A 50 3.35 28.28 5.12
N LEU A 51 3.54 28.79 6.33
CA LEU A 51 2.59 29.65 7.02
C LEU A 51 2.62 31.02 6.35
N ALA A 52 1.50 31.47 5.80
CA ALA A 52 1.14 32.88 5.74
C ALA A 52 -0.37 33.02 5.61
N SER A 53 -1.03 33.36 6.72
CA SER A 53 -2.26 34.15 6.69
C SER A 53 -2.40 34.88 8.01
N GLY A 54 -1.77 36.04 8.09
CA GLY A 54 -2.19 37.10 9.00
C GLY A 54 -3.15 38.02 8.27
N CYS A 55 -4.45 37.68 8.23
CA CYS A 55 -5.54 38.66 8.28
C CYS A 55 -6.93 38.02 8.44
N LYS A 56 -7.47 38.23 9.66
CA LYS A 56 -8.86 38.62 10.02
C LYS A 56 -10.00 37.60 9.79
N HIS A 57 -10.43 37.04 10.93
CA HIS A 57 -11.81 36.77 11.36
C HIS A 57 -12.90 36.61 10.27
N VAL A 58 -13.54 35.43 10.18
CA VAL A 58 -15.00 35.20 10.37
C VAL A 58 -15.29 33.67 10.44
N GLY A 59 -15.95 33.22 11.52
CA GLY A 59 -17.00 32.18 11.57
C GLY A 59 -16.69 30.71 11.20
N VAL A 60 -16.57 29.84 12.22
CA VAL A 60 -16.50 28.37 12.09
C VAL A 60 -17.90 27.75 11.85
N LYS A 61 -17.99 26.76 10.95
CA LYS A 61 -19.04 25.71 10.90
C LYS A 61 -18.39 24.31 10.78
N PRO A 62 -19.02 23.22 11.31
CA PRO A 62 -18.44 21.87 11.39
C PRO A 62 -18.65 21.08 10.07
N GLY A 63 -17.80 20.12 9.63
CA GLY A 63 -16.55 19.60 10.17
C GLY A 63 -15.78 18.87 9.07
N GLU A 64 -14.53 19.28 8.86
CA GLU A 64 -13.52 18.61 8.05
C GLU A 64 -12.42 18.16 9.01
N ILE A 65 -12.11 16.87 8.99
CA ILE A 65 -11.00 16.29 9.78
C ILE A 65 -9.72 16.89 9.21
N SER A 66 -9.00 17.69 9.99
CA SER A 66 -7.85 18.44 9.50
C SER A 66 -6.67 17.50 9.24
N GLN A 67 -5.82 17.86 8.27
CA GLN A 67 -4.62 17.09 7.90
C GLN A 67 -3.67 16.84 9.08
N GLU A 68 -3.78 17.61 10.17
CA GLU A 68 -3.02 17.42 11.41
C GLU A 68 -3.45 16.18 12.20
N GLU A 69 -4.73 15.79 12.16
CA GLU A 69 -5.21 14.58 12.85
C GLU A 69 -4.73 13.30 12.14
N ALA A 70 -4.60 13.35 10.81
CA ALA A 70 -4.03 12.25 10.02
C ALA A 70 -2.54 12.03 10.32
N LEU A 71 -1.77 13.11 10.54
CA LEU A 71 -0.33 13.05 10.81
C LEU A 71 -0.02 12.59 12.24
N LYS A 72 -0.85 12.91 13.24
CA LYS A 72 -0.67 12.41 14.62
C LYS A 72 -0.84 10.90 14.76
N ASN A 73 -1.55 10.24 13.84
CA ASN A 73 -1.72 8.79 13.86
C ASN A 73 -0.52 8.00 13.30
N LEU A 74 0.52 8.70 12.78
CA LEU A 74 1.73 8.09 12.23
C LEU A 74 2.90 8.05 13.23
N SER A 75 2.88 8.83 14.33
CA SER A 75 4.03 8.97 15.24
C SER A 75 3.89 8.19 16.55
N GLY A 76 3.16 7.07 16.57
CA GLY A 76 3.12 6.18 17.74
C GLY A 76 4.43 5.41 17.86
N GLU A 77 5.31 5.87 18.73
CA GLU A 77 6.59 5.23 19.05
C GLU A 77 6.41 3.76 19.46
N SER A 78 7.15 2.90 18.75
CA SER A 78 7.21 1.46 18.95
C SER A 78 8.12 1.12 20.13
N GLN A 79 7.58 0.46 21.16
CA GLN A 79 8.35 -0.43 22.01
C GLN A 79 7.71 -1.81 22.03
N GLY A 80 8.47 -2.82 21.61
CA GLY A 80 8.28 -4.21 22.05
C GLY A 80 8.14 -5.26 20.94
N GLY A 81 9.24 -5.94 20.62
CA GLY A 81 9.24 -7.41 20.57
C GLY A 81 9.31 -8.10 19.20
N GLY A 82 10.53 -8.22 18.66
CA GLY A 82 11.14 -9.48 18.19
C GLY A 82 10.42 -10.36 17.15
N GLY A 83 11.07 -10.51 15.99
CA GLY A 83 10.89 -11.69 15.12
C GLY A 83 10.91 -11.36 13.63
N GLY A 84 12.12 -11.34 13.04
CA GLY A 84 12.29 -11.19 11.59
C GLY A 84 11.64 -12.30 10.79
N GLY A 85 11.17 -11.94 9.60
CA GLY A 85 10.67 -12.86 8.57
C GLY A 85 9.80 -12.10 7.58
N GLY A 86 10.40 -11.69 6.46
CA GLY A 86 9.81 -10.96 5.33
C GLY A 86 8.70 -11.71 4.57
N GLY A 87 7.73 -12.28 5.28
CA GLY A 87 6.54 -12.86 4.69
C GLY A 87 5.50 -11.78 4.45
N GLY A 88 5.26 -11.46 3.18
CA GLY A 88 4.20 -10.55 2.75
C GLY A 88 2.84 -10.81 3.40
N GLY A 89 1.97 -9.81 3.38
CA GLY A 89 0.62 -9.91 3.95
C GLY A 89 -0.19 -11.04 3.31
N CYS A 90 -1.00 -11.72 4.10
CA CYS A 90 -1.87 -12.83 3.64
C CYS A 90 -3.28 -12.78 4.27
N PHE A 91 -4.20 -13.56 3.73
CA PHE A 91 -5.57 -13.75 4.22
C PHE A 91 -5.88 -15.22 4.50
N THR A 92 -6.91 -15.52 5.30
CA THR A 92 -7.32 -16.91 5.55
C THR A 92 -8.09 -17.48 4.34
N PRO A 93 -8.26 -18.82 4.23
CA PRO A 93 -8.63 -19.47 2.97
C PRO A 93 -10.00 -19.08 2.41
N ASN A 94 -10.91 -18.63 3.29
CA ASN A 94 -12.28 -18.31 2.92
C ASN A 94 -12.48 -16.82 2.58
N THR A 95 -11.45 -15.98 2.72
CA THR A 95 -11.54 -14.56 2.40
C THR A 95 -12.00 -14.36 0.95
N PRO A 96 -13.18 -13.74 0.72
CA PRO A 96 -13.68 -13.47 -0.62
C PRO A 96 -12.82 -12.42 -1.34
N VAL A 97 -12.41 -12.72 -2.56
CA VAL A 97 -11.75 -11.80 -3.49
C VAL A 97 -12.79 -11.32 -4.50
N LEU A 98 -12.83 -10.02 -4.77
CA LEU A 98 -13.74 -9.45 -5.76
C LEU A 98 -13.20 -9.70 -7.18
N MET A 99 -13.97 -10.45 -7.96
CA MET A 99 -13.63 -10.84 -9.33
C MET A 99 -13.97 -9.73 -10.34
N SER A 100 -13.48 -9.84 -11.58
CA SER A 100 -13.80 -8.88 -12.64
C SER A 100 -15.29 -8.83 -13.02
N ASP A 101 -16.04 -9.89 -12.73
CA ASP A 101 -17.49 -10.02 -13.00
C ASP A 101 -18.37 -9.63 -11.80
N ASP A 102 -17.84 -8.88 -10.85
CA ASP A 102 -18.52 -8.42 -9.62
C ASP A 102 -18.93 -9.51 -8.63
N LYS A 103 -18.64 -10.78 -8.92
CA LYS A 103 -18.80 -11.88 -7.96
C LYS A 103 -17.60 -11.96 -7.03
N THR A 104 -17.73 -12.77 -5.99
CA THR A 104 -16.61 -13.10 -5.12
C THR A 104 -16.18 -14.56 -5.28
N LYS A 105 -14.87 -14.79 -5.18
CA LYS A 105 -14.27 -16.13 -5.12
C LYS A 105 -13.41 -16.23 -3.86
N PRO A 106 -13.51 -17.30 -3.05
CA PRO A 106 -12.60 -17.50 -1.92
C PRO A 106 -11.14 -17.49 -2.38
N ILE A 107 -10.25 -16.81 -1.65
CA ILE A 107 -8.84 -16.66 -2.03
C ILE A 107 -8.14 -18.01 -2.23
N LYS A 108 -8.54 -19.07 -1.52
CA LYS A 108 -8.00 -20.42 -1.70
C LYS A 108 -8.31 -21.06 -3.05
N GLN A 109 -9.31 -20.54 -3.76
CA GLN A 109 -9.77 -21.02 -5.07
C GLN A 109 -9.28 -20.13 -6.23
N ILE A 110 -8.56 -19.04 -5.93
CA ILE A 110 -7.96 -18.19 -6.96
C ILE A 110 -6.87 -18.97 -7.69
N GLN A 111 -6.85 -18.83 -9.01
CA GLN A 111 -5.90 -19.49 -9.91
C GLN A 111 -5.11 -18.47 -10.72
N ILE A 112 -3.91 -18.85 -11.17
CA ILE A 112 -3.16 -18.06 -12.15
C ILE A 112 -4.02 -17.91 -13.41
N GLY A 113 -4.12 -16.69 -13.93
CA GLY A 113 -4.97 -16.35 -15.06
C GLY A 113 -6.35 -15.86 -14.68
N ASP A 114 -6.80 -16.02 -13.43
CA ASP A 114 -8.04 -15.40 -12.95
C ASP A 114 -7.94 -13.87 -13.08
N GLU A 115 -9.07 -13.25 -13.41
CA GLU A 115 -9.20 -11.81 -13.51
C GLU A 115 -9.93 -11.27 -12.27
N VAL A 116 -9.25 -10.40 -11.53
CA VAL A 116 -9.77 -9.79 -10.30
C VAL A 116 -9.94 -8.30 -10.47
N LYS A 117 -10.83 -7.71 -9.67
CA LYS A 117 -10.97 -6.26 -9.62
C LYS A 117 -9.81 -5.65 -8.84
N SER A 118 -9.21 -4.62 -9.41
CA SER A 118 -8.13 -3.82 -8.86
C SER A 118 -8.38 -2.34 -9.10
N PHE A 119 -7.48 -1.47 -8.65
CA PHE A 119 -7.60 -0.03 -8.76
C PHE A 119 -6.37 0.58 -9.44
N ASP A 120 -6.61 1.39 -10.47
CA ASP A 120 -5.60 2.19 -11.16
C ASP A 120 -5.59 3.59 -10.53
N PHE A 121 -4.56 3.88 -9.73
CA PHE A 121 -4.42 5.18 -9.05
C PHE A 121 -4.13 6.33 -10.02
N GLU A 122 -3.48 6.08 -11.15
CA GLU A 122 -3.20 7.11 -12.17
C GLU A 122 -4.49 7.57 -12.85
N LYS A 123 -5.39 6.62 -13.13
CA LYS A 123 -6.69 6.89 -13.75
C LYS A 123 -7.81 7.12 -12.74
N ASN A 124 -7.51 6.97 -11.45
CA ASN A 124 -8.45 7.03 -10.32
C ASN A 124 -9.74 6.21 -10.57
N LYS A 125 -9.58 4.96 -11.04
CA LYS A 125 -10.72 4.10 -11.37
C LYS A 125 -10.45 2.62 -11.09
N ALA A 126 -11.52 1.88 -10.82
CA ALA A 126 -11.47 0.43 -10.81
C ALA A 126 -11.09 -0.11 -12.19
N THR A 127 -10.31 -1.18 -12.21
CA THR A 127 -9.86 -1.88 -13.42
C THR A 127 -9.82 -3.39 -13.14
N THR A 128 -9.45 -4.17 -14.15
CA THR A 128 -9.20 -5.60 -14.05
C THR A 128 -7.69 -5.85 -14.10
N SER A 129 -7.22 -6.76 -13.26
CA SER A 129 -5.85 -7.28 -13.30
C SER A 129 -5.87 -8.80 -13.28
N LYS A 130 -4.90 -9.42 -13.94
CA LYS A 130 -4.75 -10.86 -14.03
C LYS A 130 -3.85 -11.37 -12.91
N VAL A 131 -4.22 -12.47 -12.28
CA VAL A 131 -3.42 -13.16 -11.28
C VAL A 131 -2.23 -13.84 -11.95
N ILE A 132 -1.02 -13.54 -11.50
CA ILE A 132 0.24 -14.03 -12.10
C ILE A 132 1.04 -14.96 -11.18
N ALA A 133 0.77 -14.95 -9.87
CA ALA A 133 1.45 -15.80 -8.90
C ALA A 133 0.55 -16.08 -7.70
N LEU A 134 0.70 -17.25 -7.09
CA LEU A 134 -0.03 -17.65 -5.88
C LEU A 134 0.97 -18.00 -4.78
N PHE A 135 0.62 -17.68 -3.54
CA PHE A 135 1.42 -17.94 -2.36
C PHE A 135 0.55 -18.57 -1.27
N LYS A 136 1.12 -19.54 -0.57
CA LYS A 136 0.48 -20.22 0.55
C LYS A 136 1.47 -20.44 1.67
N PHE A 137 1.09 -20.03 2.87
CA PHE A 137 1.91 -20.17 4.06
C PHE A 137 1.08 -20.70 5.23
N LYS A 138 1.75 -20.95 6.36
CA LYS A 138 1.10 -21.15 7.66
C LYS A 138 1.48 -20.00 8.57
N LYS A 139 0.52 -19.53 9.37
CA LYS A 139 0.72 -18.53 10.42
C LYS A 139 0.03 -19.00 11.68
N THR A 140 0.57 -18.61 12.82
CA THR A 140 0.07 -18.96 14.16
C THR A 140 -0.82 -17.86 14.75
N GLU A 141 -0.90 -16.71 14.08
CA GLU A 141 -1.77 -15.60 14.47
C GLU A 141 -2.28 -14.81 13.26
N HIS A 142 -3.46 -14.22 13.41
CA HIS A 142 -4.06 -13.27 12.48
C HIS A 142 -4.97 -12.29 13.24
N LEU A 143 -5.50 -11.31 12.52
CA LEU A 143 -6.50 -10.36 13.00
C LEU A 143 -7.83 -10.59 12.30
N ILE A 144 -8.92 -10.20 12.96
CA ILE A 144 -10.23 -10.03 12.34
C ILE A 144 -10.53 -8.53 12.32
N ILE A 145 -10.57 -7.91 11.14
CA ILE A 145 -10.88 -6.48 10.95
C ILE A 145 -12.21 -6.35 10.25
N ASN A 146 -13.23 -5.84 10.93
CA ASN A 146 -14.61 -5.78 10.41
C ASN A 146 -15.08 -7.11 9.78
N GLY A 147 -14.64 -8.25 10.30
CA GLY A 147 -14.97 -9.59 9.76
C GLY A 147 -13.99 -10.15 8.73
N LEU A 148 -12.99 -9.38 8.28
CA LEU A 148 -11.90 -9.89 7.45
C LEU A 148 -10.79 -10.53 8.30
N GLU A 149 -10.53 -11.81 8.06
CA GLU A 149 -9.41 -12.54 8.66
C GLU A 149 -8.11 -12.32 7.87
N VAL A 150 -7.14 -11.61 8.47
CA VAL A 150 -5.96 -11.06 7.79
C VAL A 150 -4.70 -11.09 8.68
N THR A 151 -3.52 -11.33 8.10
CA THR A 151 -2.26 -11.23 8.86
C THR A 151 -1.92 -9.78 9.21
N LYS A 152 -1.24 -9.56 10.34
CA LYS A 152 -0.83 -8.22 10.80
C LYS A 152 -0.03 -7.40 9.76
N THR A 153 0.76 -8.06 8.93
CA THR A 153 1.62 -7.40 7.93
C THR A 153 0.90 -7.02 6.64
N HIS A 154 -0.40 -7.31 6.51
CA HIS A 154 -1.13 -7.02 5.27
C HIS A 154 -1.49 -5.54 5.17
N PRO A 155 -1.04 -4.82 4.12
CA PRO A 155 -1.37 -3.42 3.91
C PRO A 155 -2.81 -3.20 3.40
N PHE A 156 -3.54 -2.32 4.07
CA PHE A 156 -4.81 -1.75 3.61
C PHE A 156 -4.61 -0.32 3.09
N CYS A 157 -5.37 0.07 2.08
CA CYS A 157 -5.34 1.45 1.57
C CYS A 157 -6.05 2.39 2.55
N ILE A 158 -5.41 3.51 2.89
CA ILE A 158 -5.96 4.57 3.75
C ILE A 158 -6.18 5.90 3.00
N GLY A 159 -5.95 5.92 1.68
CA GLY A 159 -6.17 7.11 0.84
C GLY A 159 -5.05 7.32 -0.18
N LYS A 160 -5.39 7.61 -1.45
CA LYS A 160 -4.45 8.05 -2.50
C LYS A 160 -3.14 7.22 -2.58
N GLY A 161 -3.24 5.89 -2.53
CA GLY A 161 -2.08 5.00 -2.61
C GLY A 161 -1.23 4.92 -1.34
N LEU A 162 -1.72 5.47 -0.22
CA LEU A 162 -1.12 5.28 1.10
C LEU A 162 -1.59 3.96 1.70
N TRP A 163 -0.64 3.20 2.24
CA TRP A 163 -0.86 1.87 2.77
C TRP A 163 -0.50 1.82 4.24
N LYS A 164 -1.35 1.19 5.05
CA LYS A 164 -1.07 0.92 6.47
C LYS A 164 -1.22 -0.58 6.75
N GLU A 165 -0.24 -1.17 7.43
CA GLU A 165 -0.31 -2.58 7.81
C GLU A 165 -1.44 -2.83 8.80
N ALA A 166 -2.10 -3.99 8.68
CA ALA A 166 -3.23 -4.38 9.50
C ALA A 166 -2.96 -4.30 11.01
N GLY A 167 -1.74 -4.65 11.44
CA GLY A 167 -1.32 -4.59 12.84
C GLY A 167 -1.13 -3.18 13.39
N MET A 168 -1.10 -2.16 12.52
CA MET A 168 -1.00 -0.75 12.89
C MET A 168 -2.35 -0.02 12.83
N LEU A 169 -3.40 -0.69 12.32
CA LEU A 169 -4.74 -0.13 12.28
C LEU A 169 -5.35 -0.06 13.67
N LYS A 170 -6.20 0.96 13.87
CA LYS A 170 -6.97 1.16 15.10
C LYS A 170 -8.45 1.26 14.80
N VAL A 171 -9.29 0.90 15.76
CA VAL A 171 -10.73 1.21 15.69
C VAL A 171 -10.90 2.72 15.51
N GLY A 172 -11.72 3.12 14.54
CA GLY A 172 -11.90 4.50 14.13
C GLY A 172 -11.08 4.92 12.90
N ASP A 173 -10.02 4.20 12.54
CA ASP A 173 -9.31 4.44 11.26
C ASP A 173 -10.26 4.25 10.08
N VAL A 174 -10.01 4.98 8.98
CA VAL A 174 -10.78 4.90 7.75
C VAL A 174 -9.94 4.25 6.65
N LEU A 175 -10.51 3.22 6.02
CA LEU A 175 -9.94 2.50 4.89
C LEU A 175 -10.63 2.89 3.59
N ILE A 176 -9.94 2.75 2.48
CA ILE A 176 -10.51 2.94 1.14
C ILE A 176 -11.04 1.62 0.61
N GLY A 177 -12.30 1.66 0.17
CA GLY A 177 -12.97 0.57 -0.50
C GLY A 177 -13.24 0.84 -1.97
N GLU A 178 -14.02 -0.05 -2.57
CA GLU A 178 -14.45 0.07 -3.96
C GLU A 178 -15.22 1.38 -4.20
N GLY A 179 -15.05 1.97 -5.40
CA GLY A 179 -15.72 3.23 -5.75
C GLY A 179 -15.27 4.42 -4.90
N ASN A 180 -14.08 4.35 -4.30
CA ASN A 180 -13.55 5.31 -3.32
C ASN A 180 -14.44 5.46 -2.07
N SER A 181 -15.20 4.41 -1.70
CA SER A 181 -15.97 4.43 -0.46
C SER A 181 -15.07 4.44 0.77
N GLU A 182 -15.46 5.17 1.80
CA GLU A 182 -14.80 5.13 3.11
C GLU A 182 -15.37 3.99 3.96
N ILE A 183 -14.48 3.16 4.52
CA ILE A 183 -14.82 2.06 5.41
C ILE A 183 -14.18 2.34 6.77
N LYS A 184 -14.99 2.74 7.75
CA LYS A 184 -14.53 2.92 9.12
C LYS A 184 -14.28 1.57 9.79
N ILE A 185 -13.17 1.45 10.51
CA ILE A 185 -12.89 0.27 11.32
C ILE A 185 -13.71 0.35 12.60
N GLU A 186 -14.58 -0.62 12.79
CA GLU A 186 -15.48 -0.72 13.94
C GLU A 186 -14.98 -1.72 14.97
N ARG A 187 -14.31 -2.79 14.50
CA ARG A 187 -13.77 -3.85 15.35
C ARG A 187 -12.46 -4.41 14.81
N ILE A 188 -11.56 -4.70 15.75
CA ILE A 188 -10.33 -5.45 15.51
C ILE A 188 -10.20 -6.50 16.61
N GLU A 189 -10.08 -7.77 16.23
CA GLU A 189 -9.84 -8.88 17.16
C GLU A 189 -8.54 -9.60 16.81
N LYS A 190 -7.82 -10.10 17.81
CA LYS A 190 -6.62 -10.90 17.62
C LYS A 190 -6.95 -12.38 17.81
N VAL A 191 -6.52 -13.21 16.87
CA VAL A 191 -6.69 -14.66 16.94
C VAL A 191 -5.32 -15.33 16.98
N GLN A 192 -5.08 -16.16 17.99
CA GLN A 192 -3.89 -17.03 18.09
C GLN A 192 -4.29 -18.46 17.78
N LYS A 193 -4.08 -18.86 16.53
CA LYS A 193 -4.44 -20.18 16.01
C LYS A 193 -3.64 -20.47 14.74
N ASP A 194 -3.18 -21.70 14.62
CA ASP A 194 -2.58 -22.20 13.37
C ASP A 194 -3.60 -22.15 12.24
N VAL A 195 -3.26 -21.40 11.19
CA VAL A 195 -4.11 -21.21 10.03
C VAL A 195 -3.28 -21.20 8.76
N ALA A 196 -3.80 -21.84 7.71
CA ALA A 196 -3.26 -21.69 6.36
C ALA A 196 -3.64 -20.30 5.85
N VAL A 197 -2.67 -19.55 5.33
CA VAL A 197 -2.92 -18.24 4.75
C VAL A 197 -2.52 -18.21 3.29
N HIS A 198 -3.22 -17.40 2.53
CA HIS A 198 -3.09 -17.28 1.08
C HIS A 198 -2.79 -15.83 0.71
N ASN A 199 -1.98 -15.65 -0.32
CA ASN A 199 -1.81 -14.38 -1.02
C ASN A 199 -1.60 -14.68 -2.51
N PHE A 200 -1.72 -13.67 -3.35
CA PHE A 200 -1.38 -13.76 -4.77
C PHE A 200 -0.79 -12.43 -5.22
N THR A 201 -0.24 -12.40 -6.43
CA THR A 201 0.14 -11.14 -7.09
C THR A 201 -0.62 -11.02 -8.40
N VAL A 202 -1.03 -9.79 -8.72
CA VAL A 202 -1.64 -9.42 -10.00
C VAL A 202 -0.67 -8.61 -10.84
N ASP A 203 -0.90 -8.59 -12.15
CA ASP A 203 -0.17 -7.72 -13.07
C ASP A 203 -0.61 -6.24 -12.98
N GLY A 204 0.35 -5.35 -13.23
CA GLY A 204 0.12 -3.92 -13.39
C GLY A 204 -0.12 -3.13 -12.10
N THR A 205 -1.26 -3.32 -11.45
CA THR A 205 -1.75 -2.42 -10.38
C THR A 205 -1.18 -2.74 -8.99
N HIS A 206 -0.72 -3.98 -8.79
CA HIS A 206 -0.23 -4.48 -7.50
C HIS A 206 -1.20 -4.30 -6.33
N ASN A 207 -2.50 -4.25 -6.60
CA ASN A 207 -3.54 -4.20 -5.60
C ASN A 207 -4.78 -4.96 -6.07
N TYR A 208 -5.67 -5.30 -5.15
CA TYR A 208 -6.93 -5.97 -5.44
C TYR A 208 -7.95 -5.68 -4.34
N PHE A 209 -9.21 -6.07 -4.58
CA PHE A 209 -10.27 -5.95 -3.59
C PHE A 209 -10.57 -7.29 -2.91
N VAL A 210 -10.70 -7.26 -1.58
CA VAL A 210 -11.26 -8.35 -0.77
C VAL A 210 -12.56 -7.90 -0.12
N SER A 211 -13.48 -8.82 0.15
CA SER A 211 -14.81 -8.50 0.69
C SER A 211 -15.04 -9.15 2.05
N ASN A 212 -15.72 -8.48 2.96
CA ASN A 212 -16.27 -9.11 4.18
C ASN A 212 -17.73 -9.56 4.01
N GLY A 213 -18.29 -9.45 2.79
CA GLY A 213 -19.70 -9.70 2.49
C GLY A 213 -20.58 -8.44 2.46
N GLU A 214 -20.10 -7.32 3.01
CA GLU A 214 -20.83 -6.03 3.05
C GLU A 214 -20.07 -4.91 2.33
N LYS A 215 -18.75 -4.89 2.47
CA LYS A 215 -17.84 -3.88 1.92
C LYS A 215 -16.65 -4.55 1.25
N ASN A 216 -16.13 -3.87 0.22
CA ASN A 216 -14.97 -4.29 -0.54
C ASN A 216 -13.79 -3.39 -0.19
N PHE A 217 -12.70 -3.97 0.31
CA PHE A 217 -11.53 -3.29 0.86
C PHE A 217 -10.38 -3.33 -0.14
N LEU A 218 -9.74 -2.20 -0.39
CA LEU A 218 -8.57 -2.13 -1.27
C LEU A 218 -7.30 -2.53 -0.51
N VAL A 219 -6.62 -3.58 -1.00
CA VAL A 219 -5.46 -4.18 -0.35
C VAL A 219 -4.29 -4.32 -1.33
N HIS A 220 -3.06 -4.28 -0.81
CA HIS A 220 -1.86 -4.27 -1.66
C HIS A 220 -1.14 -5.63 -1.70
N ASN A 221 -0.62 -5.99 -2.87
CA ASN A 221 0.25 -7.14 -3.07
C ASN A 221 1.64 -6.87 -2.46
N LYS A 222 1.79 -7.04 -1.15
CA LYS A 222 3.12 -7.12 -0.55
C LYS A 222 3.66 -8.54 -0.77
N GLY A 223 4.50 -8.72 -1.78
CA GLY A 223 5.17 -9.99 -2.08
C GLY A 223 6.10 -10.42 -0.95
N GLY A 224 6.26 -11.73 -0.77
CA GLY A 224 7.22 -12.30 0.17
C GLY A 224 8.63 -12.20 -0.39
N SER A 225 9.40 -11.23 0.09
CA SER A 225 10.86 -11.25 -0.04
C SER A 225 11.38 -12.30 0.92
N SER A 226 11.79 -13.44 0.36
CA SER A 226 12.63 -14.45 1.01
C SER A 226 13.95 -13.85 1.47
#